data_AF-A0A1N6ZBT6-F1
#
_entry.id   AF-A0A1N6ZBT6-F1
#
_cell.length_a   1.000
_cell.length_b   1.000
_cell.length_c   1.000
_cell.angle_alpha   90.00
_cell.angle_beta   90.00
_cell.angle_gamma   90.00
#
_symmetry.space_group_name_H-M   'P 1'
#
loop_
_entity.id
_entity.type
_entity.pdbx_description
1 polymer ?
#
loop_
_entity_poly.entity_id
_entity_poly.type
_entity_poly.pdbx_seq_one_letter_code
_entity_poly.pdbx_strand_id
1 'polypeptide(L)'
;MKSIRLLLYLSLFGASLWLSSCNDCETTVAQFENGDSSWTVYNARDSLLMVDSNTPDTIRVFLNTRVNSDPIPGDGFGPADVCIEQYYTRRTSVMQHNNRRFPALTVVAVRMPDSIRVSLVVAGRAELRIPDVNTPDHATLPVGGVTYQDVFDLTNPDSTATGVRRILFNREFGFLQVAYFNGRTFTRYAP
;
A
#
# COMPACT_ATOMS: atom_id res chain seq x y z
N MET A 1 23.87 -50.51 39.85
CA MET A 1 23.95 -49.16 39.23
C MET A 1 23.93 -49.19 37.69
N LYS A 2 23.10 -50.04 37.05
CA LYS A 2 22.98 -50.08 35.57
C LYS A 2 21.63 -49.56 35.06
N SER A 3 20.57 -49.64 35.87
CA SER A 3 19.20 -49.32 35.46
C SER A 3 18.87 -47.82 35.41
N ILE A 4 19.57 -47.00 36.19
CA ILE A 4 19.34 -45.53 36.24
C ILE A 4 19.85 -44.83 34.98
N ARG A 5 20.94 -45.34 34.38
CA ARG A 5 21.49 -44.78 33.13
C ARG A 5 20.56 -45.02 31.94
N LEU A 6 19.87 -46.16 31.89
CA LEU A 6 18.95 -46.50 30.79
C LEU A 6 17.73 -45.56 30.73
N LEU A 7 17.19 -45.18 31.90
CA LEU A 7 16.07 -44.23 32.02
C LEU A 7 16.44 -42.81 31.56
N LEU A 8 17.66 -42.36 31.85
CA LEU A 8 18.19 -41.06 31.44
C LEU A 8 18.45 -40.99 29.92
N TYR A 9 18.87 -42.07 29.28
CA TYR A 9 19.01 -42.11 27.82
C TYR A 9 17.65 -42.17 27.12
N LEU A 10 16.66 -42.91 27.65
CA LEU A 10 15.30 -42.90 27.10
C LEU A 10 14.61 -41.54 27.22
N SER A 11 14.85 -40.79 28.31
CA SER A 11 14.29 -39.44 28.48
C SER A 11 14.94 -38.41 27.53
N LEU A 12 16.22 -38.56 27.21
CA LEU A 12 16.88 -37.69 26.21
C LEU A 12 16.41 -37.98 24.78
N PHE A 13 16.18 -39.25 24.42
CA PHE A 13 15.64 -39.61 23.10
C PHE A 13 14.17 -39.23 22.92
N GLY A 14 13.37 -39.28 23.99
CA GLY A 14 11.98 -38.83 23.98
C GLY A 14 11.84 -37.32 23.74
N ALA A 15 12.73 -36.49 24.28
CA ALA A 15 12.70 -35.05 24.08
C ALA A 15 13.09 -34.61 22.65
N SER A 16 13.97 -35.36 21.97
CA SER A 16 14.34 -35.09 20.58
C SER A 16 13.27 -35.48 19.54
N LEU A 17 12.36 -36.40 19.87
CA LEU A 17 11.26 -36.81 18.98
C LEU A 17 10.07 -35.85 18.99
N TRP A 18 9.97 -34.97 19.99
CA TRP A 18 8.97 -33.90 20.03
C TRP A 18 9.43 -32.60 19.35
N LEU A 19 10.72 -32.48 19.04
CA LEU A 19 11.30 -31.35 18.29
C LEU A 19 11.27 -31.59 16.77
N SER A 20 10.89 -32.78 16.31
CA SER A 20 10.79 -33.12 14.90
C SER A 20 9.38 -32.97 14.30
N SER A 21 8.40 -32.45 15.04
CA SER A 21 7.22 -31.84 14.39
C SER A 21 7.56 -30.40 14.00
N CYS A 22 8.61 -30.23 13.20
CA CYS A 22 8.55 -29.17 12.21
C CYS A 22 7.37 -29.54 11.32
N ASN A 23 6.19 -28.96 11.58
CA ASN A 23 5.17 -28.95 10.55
C ASN A 23 5.87 -28.34 9.33
N ASP A 24 6.04 -29.13 8.28
CA ASP A 24 6.43 -28.62 6.97
C ASP A 24 5.30 -27.71 6.51
N CYS A 25 5.36 -26.47 6.98
CA CYS A 25 4.49 -25.40 6.56
C CYS A 25 4.97 -25.02 5.16
N GLU A 26 4.36 -25.61 4.14
CA GLU A 26 4.63 -25.24 2.77
C GLU A 26 4.17 -23.80 2.56
N THR A 27 5.11 -22.87 2.58
CA THR A 27 4.84 -21.44 2.49
C THR A 27 4.85 -20.97 1.04
N THR A 28 3.77 -20.31 0.63
CA THR A 28 3.70 -19.60 -0.65
C THR A 28 3.80 -18.10 -0.44
N VAL A 29 4.44 -17.39 -1.38
CA VAL A 29 4.54 -15.92 -1.37
C VAL A 29 4.00 -15.39 -2.68
N ALA A 30 2.91 -14.62 -2.63
CA ALA A 30 2.36 -13.97 -3.80
C ALA A 30 3.32 -12.88 -4.28
N GLN A 31 3.82 -12.99 -5.52
CA GLN A 31 4.75 -12.02 -6.09
C GLN A 31 4.03 -11.05 -7.03
N PHE A 32 4.54 -9.82 -7.10
CA PHE A 32 4.13 -8.87 -8.14
C PHE A 32 4.67 -9.35 -9.50
N GLU A 33 3.78 -9.68 -10.42
CA GLU A 33 4.13 -10.05 -11.79
C GLU A 33 4.15 -8.81 -12.71
N ASN A 34 4.64 -9.00 -13.94
CA ASN A 34 4.83 -7.92 -14.91
C ASN A 34 3.54 -7.10 -15.10
N GLY A 35 3.63 -5.79 -14.83
CA GLY A 35 2.50 -4.85 -14.91
C GLY A 35 1.92 -4.46 -13.55
N ASP A 36 1.93 -5.34 -12.54
CA ASP A 36 1.41 -5.02 -11.20
C ASP A 36 2.28 -4.00 -10.46
N SER A 37 3.57 -3.94 -10.79
CA SER A 37 4.51 -2.98 -10.23
C SER A 37 4.19 -1.53 -10.58
N SER A 38 3.40 -1.30 -11.63
CA SER A 38 2.96 0.04 -12.06
C SER A 38 2.07 0.71 -11.01
N TRP A 39 1.42 -0.06 -10.13
CA TRP A 39 0.46 0.47 -9.17
C TRP A 39 1.08 1.39 -8.12
N THR A 40 2.35 1.22 -7.77
CA THR A 40 3.02 2.16 -6.85
C THR A 40 3.46 3.46 -7.52
N VAL A 41 3.36 3.55 -8.86
CA VAL A 41 3.61 4.68 -9.78
C VAL A 41 4.98 5.33 -9.67
N TYR A 42 5.33 5.79 -8.47
CA TYR A 42 6.54 6.56 -8.20
C TYR A 42 7.69 5.63 -7.83
N ASN A 43 8.80 5.80 -8.54
CA ASN A 43 10.10 5.23 -8.20
C ASN A 43 10.82 6.07 -7.16
N ALA A 44 11.93 5.55 -6.64
CA ALA A 44 12.78 6.30 -5.74
C ALA A 44 13.26 7.59 -6.41
N ARG A 45 13.18 8.72 -5.68
CA ARG A 45 13.54 10.08 -6.13
C ARG A 45 12.58 10.73 -7.13
N ASP A 46 11.48 10.08 -7.50
CA ASP A 46 10.44 10.75 -8.28
C ASP A 46 9.82 11.91 -7.47
N SER A 47 9.28 12.89 -8.20
CA SER A 47 8.59 14.03 -7.63
C SER A 47 7.17 14.14 -8.17
N LEU A 48 6.24 14.48 -7.28
CA LEU A 48 4.88 14.87 -7.61
C LEU A 48 4.74 16.37 -7.36
N LEU A 49 4.35 17.10 -8.41
CA LEU A 49 4.10 18.54 -8.35
C LEU A 49 2.59 18.77 -8.20
N MET A 50 2.18 19.53 -7.20
CA MET A 50 0.77 19.88 -6.99
C MET A 50 0.59 21.36 -6.70
N VAL A 51 -0.52 21.92 -7.15
CA VAL A 51 -0.96 23.27 -6.82
C VAL A 51 -2.07 23.19 -5.78
N ASP A 52 -1.94 24.01 -4.74
CA ASP A 52 -2.97 24.18 -3.70
C ASP A 52 -3.96 25.25 -4.15
N SER A 53 -5.26 24.95 -4.11
CA SER A 53 -6.31 25.91 -4.48
C SER A 53 -6.26 27.20 -3.67
N ASN A 54 -5.73 27.16 -2.45
CA ASN A 54 -5.64 28.34 -1.58
C ASN A 54 -4.40 29.20 -1.88
N THR A 55 -3.42 28.68 -2.62
CA THR A 55 -2.20 29.38 -3.04
C THR A 55 -1.83 28.94 -4.46
N PRO A 56 -2.62 29.32 -5.48
CA PRO A 56 -2.52 28.76 -6.82
C PRO A 56 -1.18 29.09 -7.51
N ASP A 57 -0.56 30.20 -7.15
CA ASP A 57 0.72 30.65 -7.74
C ASP A 57 1.94 29.88 -7.20
N THR A 58 1.76 28.90 -6.32
CA THR A 58 2.87 28.15 -5.75
C THR A 58 2.75 26.65 -5.94
N ILE A 59 3.72 26.09 -6.65
CA ILE A 59 3.87 24.65 -6.83
C ILE A 59 4.43 24.03 -5.55
N ARG A 60 3.81 22.96 -5.08
CA ARG A 60 4.24 22.12 -3.96
C ARG A 60 4.95 20.90 -4.52
N VAL A 61 6.15 20.63 -4.02
CA VAL A 61 6.96 19.49 -4.44
C VAL A 61 6.88 18.40 -3.38
N PHE A 62 6.30 17.27 -3.74
CA PHE A 62 6.33 16.05 -2.94
C PHE A 62 7.40 15.14 -3.52
N LEU A 63 8.29 14.64 -2.69
CA LEU A 63 9.33 13.70 -3.10
C LEU A 63 8.97 12.30 -2.63
N ASN A 64 9.26 11.30 -3.45
CA ASN A 64 9.12 9.94 -3.01
C ASN A 64 10.22 9.61 -2.00
N THR A 65 9.82 9.44 -0.74
CA THR A 65 10.73 9.22 0.38
C THR A 65 10.86 7.74 0.74
N ARG A 66 9.94 6.90 0.26
CA ARG A 66 9.90 5.49 0.62
C ARG A 66 9.26 4.67 -0.48
N VAL A 67 10.03 3.71 -0.99
CA VAL A 67 9.52 2.60 -1.81
C VAL A 67 9.91 1.32 -1.11
N ASN A 68 8.91 0.56 -0.66
CA ASN A 68 9.10 -0.71 0.04
C ASN A 68 8.37 -1.83 -0.68
N SER A 69 8.87 -3.05 -0.52
CA SER A 69 8.20 -4.29 -0.92
C SER A 69 8.41 -5.29 0.22
N ASP A 70 7.40 -5.46 1.05
CA ASP A 70 7.47 -6.24 2.28
C ASP A 70 6.50 -7.44 2.18
N PRO A 71 6.92 -8.68 2.52
CA PRO A 71 5.97 -9.77 2.71
C PRO A 71 5.13 -9.50 3.96
N ILE A 72 3.83 -9.79 3.88
CA ILE A 72 2.90 -9.70 5.01
C ILE A 72 2.12 -11.02 5.12
N PRO A 73 1.75 -11.46 6.33
CA PRO A 73 0.89 -12.63 6.50
C PRO A 73 -0.40 -12.49 5.69
N GLY A 74 -0.83 -13.58 5.06
CA GLY A 74 -2.10 -13.67 4.35
C GLY A 74 -3.30 -13.59 5.28
N ASP A 75 -4.50 -13.58 4.71
CA ASP A 75 -5.72 -13.52 5.51
C ASP A 75 -5.82 -14.74 6.44
N GLY A 76 -6.26 -14.52 7.68
CA GLY A 76 -6.35 -15.58 8.69
C GLY A 76 -5.07 -15.85 9.48
N PHE A 77 -3.93 -15.27 9.07
CA PHE A 77 -2.65 -15.41 9.76
C PHE A 77 -2.19 -14.11 10.42
N GLY A 78 -1.69 -14.22 11.64
CA GLY A 78 -0.99 -13.18 12.37
C GLY A 78 0.53 -13.27 12.20
N PRO A 79 1.27 -12.17 12.43
CA PRO A 79 2.73 -12.19 12.35
C PRO A 79 3.41 -13.05 13.43
N ALA A 80 2.66 -13.46 14.46
CA ALA A 80 3.13 -14.31 15.55
C ALA A 80 2.79 -15.80 15.35
N ASP A 81 2.10 -16.15 14.25
CA ASP A 81 1.72 -17.53 13.99
C ASP A 81 2.94 -18.37 13.61
N VAL A 82 2.99 -19.57 14.16
CA VAL A 82 4.11 -20.51 14.00
C VAL A 82 4.16 -21.08 12.58
N CYS A 83 3.01 -21.10 11.89
CA CYS A 83 2.85 -21.65 10.54
C CYS A 83 2.06 -20.66 9.70
N ILE A 84 2.72 -20.01 8.75
CA ILE A 84 2.07 -19.12 7.78
C ILE A 84 2.20 -19.78 6.42
N GLU A 85 1.10 -20.32 5.93
CA GLU A 85 1.04 -21.05 4.66
C GLU A 85 1.08 -20.08 3.46
N GLN A 86 0.71 -18.82 3.69
CA GLN A 86 0.53 -17.85 2.63
C GLN A 86 0.96 -16.45 3.06
N TYR A 87 1.87 -15.85 2.29
CA TYR A 87 2.22 -14.44 2.40
C TYR A 87 1.71 -13.67 1.20
N TYR A 88 1.15 -12.50 1.48
CA TYR A 88 0.92 -11.48 0.46
C TYR A 88 2.18 -10.62 0.33
N THR A 89 2.36 -9.95 -0.80
CA THR A 89 3.38 -8.91 -0.93
C THR A 89 2.71 -7.55 -0.87
N ARG A 90 3.20 -6.67 0.01
CA ARG A 90 2.78 -5.28 0.06
C ARG A 90 3.86 -4.38 -0.50
N ARG A 91 3.50 -3.59 -1.50
CA ARG A 91 4.31 -2.48 -1.99
C ARG A 91 3.72 -1.16 -1.55
N THR A 92 4.59 -0.25 -1.13
CA THR A 92 4.21 1.07 -0.64
C THR A 92 5.08 2.13 -1.29
N SER A 93 4.46 3.21 -1.75
CA SER A 93 5.15 4.40 -2.24
C SER A 93 4.63 5.64 -1.51
N VAL A 94 5.53 6.44 -0.94
CA VAL A 94 5.19 7.58 -0.06
C VAL A 94 5.73 8.89 -0.61
N MET A 95 4.83 9.71 -1.13
CA MET A 95 5.11 11.07 -1.58
C MET A 95 4.98 12.03 -0.39
N GLN A 96 6.09 12.64 0.01
CA GLN A 96 6.16 13.51 1.17
C GLN A 96 6.68 14.90 0.79
N HIS A 97 6.00 15.93 1.30
CA HIS A 97 6.45 17.31 1.21
C HIS A 97 7.40 17.63 2.37
N ASN A 98 8.38 18.51 2.15
CA ASN A 98 9.35 18.89 3.18
C ASN A 98 8.69 19.53 4.43
N ASN A 99 7.64 20.31 4.22
CA ASN A 99 6.82 20.90 5.26
C ASN A 99 5.72 19.94 5.71
N ARG A 100 5.77 19.55 6.99
CA ARG A 100 4.82 18.60 7.64
C ARG A 100 3.36 19.08 7.70
N ARG A 101 3.08 20.35 7.37
CA ARG A 101 1.71 20.86 7.21
C ARG A 101 0.96 20.15 6.06
N PHE A 102 1.68 19.67 5.06
CA PHE A 102 1.10 18.94 3.93
C PHE A 102 1.11 17.44 4.25
N PRO A 103 -0.06 16.76 4.23
CA PRO A 103 -0.10 15.33 4.50
C PRO A 103 0.65 14.57 3.42
N ALA A 104 1.33 13.49 3.80
CA ALA A 104 1.93 12.58 2.84
C ALA A 104 0.82 11.88 2.02
N LEU A 105 1.14 11.63 0.75
CA LEU A 105 0.27 10.93 -0.19
C LEU A 105 0.91 9.57 -0.46
N THR A 106 0.20 8.50 -0.12
CA THR A 106 0.75 7.16 -0.13
C THR A 106 -0.10 6.26 -1.00
N VAL A 107 0.55 5.46 -1.84
CA VAL A 107 -0.09 4.34 -2.53
C VAL A 107 0.34 3.05 -1.86
N VAL A 108 -0.63 2.21 -1.51
CA VAL A 108 -0.41 0.87 -0.95
C VAL A 108 -1.01 -0.15 -1.89
N ALA A 109 -0.18 -0.97 -2.51
CA ALA A 109 -0.61 -2.09 -3.35
C ALA A 109 -0.30 -3.41 -2.62
N VAL A 110 -1.30 -4.28 -2.47
CA VAL A 110 -1.16 -5.59 -1.84
C VAL A 110 -1.50 -6.65 -2.87
N ARG A 111 -0.51 -7.46 -3.24
CA ARG A 111 -0.67 -8.61 -4.11
C ARG A 111 -0.98 -9.86 -3.28
N MET A 112 -2.15 -10.42 -3.54
CA MET A 112 -2.60 -11.74 -3.11
C MET A 112 -2.38 -12.73 -4.28
N PRO A 113 -2.54 -14.06 -4.13
CA PRO A 113 -2.24 -14.98 -5.23
C PRO A 113 -2.99 -14.64 -6.52
N ASP A 114 -4.30 -14.43 -6.40
CA ASP A 114 -5.18 -14.29 -7.57
C ASP A 114 -5.64 -12.85 -7.83
N SER A 115 -5.23 -11.90 -6.98
CA SER A 115 -5.73 -10.51 -7.08
C SER A 115 -4.78 -9.49 -6.49
N ILE A 116 -5.03 -8.23 -6.84
CA ILE A 116 -4.35 -7.07 -6.28
C ILE A 116 -5.36 -6.12 -5.63
N ARG A 117 -4.99 -5.57 -4.49
CA ARG A 117 -5.74 -4.56 -3.75
C ARG A 117 -4.93 -3.28 -3.71
N VAL A 118 -5.55 -2.16 -4.06
CA VAL A 118 -4.87 -0.86 -4.06
C VAL A 118 -5.63 0.12 -3.19
N SER A 119 -4.92 0.73 -2.24
CA SER A 119 -5.41 1.78 -1.35
C SER A 119 -4.61 3.07 -1.58
N LEU A 120 -5.31 4.19 -1.59
CA LEU A 120 -4.77 5.54 -1.64
C LEU A 120 -4.94 6.19 -0.27
N VAL A 121 -3.83 6.58 0.34
CA VAL A 121 -3.82 7.11 1.72
C VAL A 121 -3.36 8.56 1.70
N VAL A 122 -4.13 9.42 2.36
CA VAL A 122 -3.74 10.78 2.71
C VAL A 122 -3.48 10.81 4.21
N ALA A 123 -2.22 10.96 4.60
CA ALA A 123 -1.76 10.72 5.96
C ALA A 123 -2.58 11.48 7.01
N GLY A 124 -3.15 10.75 7.97
CA GLY A 124 -3.97 11.28 9.05
C GLY A 124 -5.33 11.85 8.62
N ARG A 125 -5.78 11.58 7.39
CA ARG A 125 -7.03 12.13 6.83
C ARG A 125 -7.98 11.07 6.28
N ALA A 126 -7.49 10.16 5.42
CA ALA A 126 -8.31 9.11 4.83
C ALA A 126 -7.45 7.99 4.22
N GLU A 127 -8.04 6.80 4.14
CA GLU A 127 -7.58 5.71 3.29
C GLU A 127 -8.76 5.28 2.40
N LEU A 128 -8.61 5.39 1.08
CA LEU A 128 -9.64 5.03 0.11
C LEU A 128 -9.14 3.88 -0.75
N ARG A 129 -9.91 2.79 -0.82
CA ARG A 129 -9.60 1.62 -1.63
C ARG A 129 -10.19 1.79 -3.03
N ILE A 130 -9.42 1.42 -4.06
CA ILE A 130 -9.93 1.27 -5.42
C ILE A 130 -10.82 0.01 -5.46
N PRO A 131 -12.15 0.14 -5.73
CA PRO A 131 -13.08 -1.00 -5.65
C PRO A 131 -12.78 -2.08 -6.69
N ASP A 132 -12.59 -1.67 -7.95
CA ASP A 132 -12.15 -2.51 -9.04
C ASP A 132 -10.90 -1.91 -9.69
N VAL A 133 -9.80 -2.61 -9.54
CA VAL A 133 -8.50 -2.21 -10.06
C VAL A 133 -8.47 -2.22 -11.59
N ASN A 134 -9.30 -3.02 -12.26
CA ASN A 134 -9.25 -3.22 -13.71
C ASN A 134 -10.17 -2.28 -14.50
N THR A 135 -11.10 -1.61 -13.82
CA THR A 135 -12.12 -0.77 -14.47
C THR A 135 -12.00 0.66 -13.95
N PRO A 136 -11.34 1.58 -14.69
CA PRO A 136 -11.31 2.99 -14.32
C PRO A 136 -12.72 3.61 -14.41
N ASP A 137 -13.03 4.56 -13.51
CA ASP A 137 -14.31 5.27 -13.49
C ASP A 137 -14.46 6.19 -14.71
N HIS A 138 -13.35 6.70 -15.23
CA HIS A 138 -13.31 7.56 -16.42
C HIS A 138 -12.24 7.07 -17.39
N ALA A 139 -12.63 6.76 -18.63
CA ALA A 139 -11.67 6.47 -19.70
C ALA A 139 -10.74 7.67 -19.97
N THR A 140 -11.28 8.89 -19.89
CA THR A 140 -10.51 10.14 -19.91
C THR A 140 -11.12 11.18 -18.99
N LEU A 141 -10.30 11.98 -18.30
CA LEU A 141 -10.78 13.07 -17.45
C LEU A 141 -9.82 14.29 -17.49
N PRO A 142 -10.32 15.51 -17.76
CA PRO A 142 -9.51 16.72 -17.66
C PRO A 142 -9.29 17.11 -16.19
N VAL A 143 -8.04 17.28 -15.80
CA VAL A 143 -7.62 17.69 -14.46
C VAL A 143 -6.48 18.70 -14.59
N GLY A 144 -6.64 19.90 -14.03
CA GLY A 144 -5.57 20.91 -14.03
C GLY A 144 -5.09 21.34 -15.44
N GLY A 145 -5.96 21.29 -16.45
CA GLY A 145 -5.63 21.65 -17.84
C GLY A 145 -5.07 20.52 -18.69
N VAL A 146 -4.85 19.33 -18.13
CA VAL A 146 -4.39 18.13 -18.86
C VAL A 146 -5.48 17.06 -18.84
N THR A 147 -5.68 16.38 -19.97
CA THR A 147 -6.58 15.23 -20.06
C THR A 147 -5.81 13.95 -19.76
N TYR A 148 -6.19 13.27 -18.68
CA TYR A 148 -5.59 12.01 -18.26
C TYR A 148 -6.45 10.83 -18.71
N GLN A 149 -5.81 9.69 -18.98
CA GLN A 149 -6.48 8.43 -19.29
C GLN A 149 -6.62 7.55 -18.03
N ASP A 150 -7.59 6.63 -18.07
CA ASP A 150 -7.83 5.57 -17.07
C ASP A 150 -7.84 6.09 -15.62
N VAL A 151 -8.72 7.05 -15.36
CA VAL A 151 -8.80 7.75 -14.08
C VAL A 151 -9.77 7.07 -13.14
N PHE A 152 -9.26 6.68 -11.97
CA PHE A 152 -10.02 6.23 -10.82
C PHE A 152 -10.49 7.43 -9.99
N ASP A 153 -11.75 7.39 -9.57
CA ASP A 153 -12.47 8.46 -8.90
C ASP A 153 -13.02 7.99 -7.56
N LEU A 154 -12.20 8.11 -6.52
CA LEU A 154 -12.54 7.62 -5.20
C LEU A 154 -13.21 8.73 -4.39
N THR A 155 -14.51 8.57 -4.12
CA THR A 155 -15.25 9.45 -3.22
C THR A 155 -15.24 8.88 -1.80
N ASN A 156 -14.91 9.71 -0.82
CA ASN A 156 -14.98 9.34 0.58
C ASN A 156 -16.39 9.59 1.13
N PRO A 157 -17.08 8.58 1.68
CA PRO A 157 -18.37 8.80 2.33
C PRO A 157 -18.26 9.58 3.65
N ASP A 158 -17.09 9.60 4.30
CA ASP A 158 -16.91 10.16 5.65
C ASP A 158 -16.65 11.67 5.62
N SER A 159 -17.65 12.46 6.03
CA SER A 159 -17.72 13.92 5.83
C SER A 159 -17.10 14.78 6.94
N THR A 160 -15.92 14.41 7.44
CA THR A 160 -15.23 15.29 8.41
C THR A 160 -14.72 16.57 7.73
N ALA A 161 -14.85 17.72 8.40
CA ALA A 161 -14.54 19.03 7.79
C ALA A 161 -13.10 19.18 7.27
N THR A 162 -12.15 18.42 7.83
CA THR A 162 -10.75 18.38 7.35
C THR A 162 -10.40 17.09 6.62
N GLY A 163 -11.39 16.23 6.41
CA GLY A 163 -11.26 14.96 5.71
C GLY A 163 -11.10 15.14 4.21
N VAL A 164 -10.57 14.10 3.59
CA VAL A 164 -10.54 13.98 2.13
C VAL A 164 -11.95 13.63 1.67
N ARG A 165 -12.47 14.39 0.71
CA ARG A 165 -13.74 14.16 0.04
C ARG A 165 -13.60 13.27 -1.18
N ARG A 166 -12.54 13.47 -1.96
CA ARG A 166 -12.33 12.79 -3.25
C ARG A 166 -10.85 12.68 -3.57
N ILE A 167 -10.44 11.58 -4.20
CA ILE A 167 -9.11 11.40 -4.79
C ILE A 167 -9.29 11.00 -6.25
N LEU A 168 -8.62 11.73 -7.15
CA LEU A 168 -8.44 11.34 -8.55
C LEU A 168 -7.05 10.74 -8.71
N PHE A 169 -6.99 9.56 -9.31
CA PHE A 169 -5.75 8.80 -9.46
C PHE A 169 -5.72 8.05 -10.79
N ASN A 170 -4.53 7.89 -11.38
CA ASN A 170 -4.34 6.93 -12.47
C ASN A 170 -3.00 6.20 -12.32
N ARG A 171 -2.83 5.10 -13.05
CA ARG A 171 -1.64 4.23 -12.91
C ARG A 171 -0.36 4.84 -13.51
N GLU A 172 -0.50 5.78 -14.44
CA GLU A 172 0.65 6.37 -15.14
C GLU A 172 1.27 7.53 -14.36
N PHE A 173 0.45 8.41 -13.79
CA PHE A 173 0.90 9.65 -13.14
C PHE A 173 0.60 9.69 -11.64
N GLY A 174 -0.21 8.76 -11.13
CA GLY A 174 -0.52 8.64 -9.72
C GLY A 174 -1.60 9.62 -9.30
N PHE A 175 -1.35 10.40 -8.24
CA PHE A 175 -2.30 11.34 -7.69
C PHE A 175 -2.49 12.52 -8.66
N LEU A 176 -3.71 12.67 -9.17
CA LEU A 176 -4.10 13.75 -10.08
C LEU A 176 -4.78 14.88 -9.31
N GLN A 177 -5.62 14.56 -8.33
CA GLN A 177 -6.24 15.54 -7.46
C GLN A 177 -6.58 14.93 -6.09
N VAL A 178 -6.45 15.73 -5.03
CA VAL A 178 -6.99 15.44 -3.71
C VAL A 178 -7.91 16.60 -3.32
N ALA A 179 -9.20 16.33 -3.14
CA ALA A 179 -10.18 17.32 -2.72
C ALA A 179 -10.61 17.07 -1.27
N TYR A 180 -10.70 18.13 -0.47
CA TYR A 180 -11.14 18.08 0.92
C TYR A 180 -12.60 18.55 1.06
N PHE A 181 -13.25 18.20 2.17
CA PHE A 181 -14.63 18.64 2.44
C PHE A 181 -14.76 20.15 2.66
N ASN A 182 -13.70 20.83 3.09
CA ASN A 182 -13.67 22.29 3.23
C ASN A 182 -13.49 23.05 1.90
N GLY A 183 -13.57 22.37 0.75
CA GLY A 183 -13.44 22.96 -0.59
C GLY A 183 -12.01 23.16 -1.08
N ARG A 184 -10.99 22.99 -0.22
CA ARG A 184 -9.58 23.03 -0.66
C ARG A 184 -9.27 21.84 -1.58
N THR A 185 -8.41 22.06 -2.56
CA THR A 185 -7.88 20.98 -3.41
C THR A 185 -6.37 21.07 -3.55
N PHE A 186 -5.72 19.92 -3.73
CA PHE A 186 -4.41 19.83 -4.37
C PHE A 186 -4.62 19.22 -5.75
N THR A 187 -4.21 19.91 -6.80
CA THR A 187 -4.32 19.42 -8.18
C THR A 187 -2.93 19.24 -8.76
N ARG A 188 -2.69 18.13 -9.45
CA ARG A 188 -1.41 17.87 -10.11
C ARG A 188 -1.09 19.01 -11.07
N TYR A 189 0.15 19.48 -11.00
CA TYR A 189 0.71 20.41 -11.95
C TYR A 189 1.43 19.64 -13.04
N ALA A 190 1.08 19.93 -14.29
CA ALA A 190 1.79 19.46 -15.47
C ALA A 190 2.12 20.71 -16.32
N PRO A 191 3.41 20.99 -16.57
CA PRO A 191 3.84 22.12 -17.39
C PRO A 191 3.50 21.94 -18.87
#